data_AF-A0A0P7LYA9-F1
#
_entry.id   AF-A0A0P7LYA9-F1
#
_cell.length_a   1.000
_cell.length_b   1.000
_cell.length_c   1.000
_cell.angle_alpha   90.00
_cell.angle_beta   90.00
_cell.angle_gamma   90.00
#
_symmetry.space_group_name_H-M   'P 1'
#
loop_
_entity.id
_entity.type
_entity.pdbx_description
1 polymer ?
#
loop_
_entity_poly.entity_id
_entity_poly.type
_entity_poly.pdbx_seq_one_letter_code
_entity_poly.pdbx_strand_id
1 'polypeptide(L)'
;MTDQWREVDPLSKFILLADDDLSDLQRTSLDVLYQPIIGVLPYALINNFWRMSHERKTHQAHSHFETLSYLSVDMKSFYEARLRLEAAGLMKTYIKTSDKGEKQYVYRLVSPLSVNDFFIDDLLSVSLLQVIGEDRYVDLYNEFIRPGFDLSEYKDVSRNFLQVFNIRDSEVTNTPKAVQQVKNSINDNSSHVKAGPVIEKSDDFDFNLLLDMLNQSYVNTSDVKKNINLINSEHQLYGIDEIEMAKLIEKATNVTNNVFDPNNFKILVSRQFQSNADNISREATNADKSTEADSNDLNAQERQLIKSASEYAPIEFLNYLKNAKGGYVHSNEERMISDLVSRQILKPEVINMIVYHLLIDQEKSGLNKNLFEAIADNWSQNNVSDASKAITFIKNRQKELNKPRKSRFNNNRKMTVKETLPDWAKDNEKPKEYGKVNEDKKKELEARIQKLRNSRKEGRE
;
A
#
# COMPACT_ATOMS: atom_id res chain seq x y z
N MET A 1 10.81 -46.28 12.08
CA MET A 1 10.05 -45.02 12.24
C MET A 1 9.62 -44.95 13.69
N THR A 2 10.23 -44.04 14.43
CA THR A 2 10.08 -43.82 15.87
C THR A 2 8.65 -43.39 16.22
N ASP A 3 8.15 -43.83 17.38
CA ASP A 3 6.81 -43.58 17.95
C ASP A 3 6.57 -42.08 18.31
N GLN A 4 6.82 -41.16 17.38
CA GLN A 4 6.71 -39.70 17.56
C GLN A 4 5.28 -39.23 17.86
N TRP A 5 4.26 -40.05 17.55
CA TRP A 5 2.88 -39.78 17.93
C TRP A 5 2.69 -39.74 19.45
N ARG A 6 3.56 -40.39 20.24
CA ARG A 6 3.54 -40.33 21.71
C ARG A 6 4.03 -39.00 22.28
N GLU A 7 4.66 -38.16 21.46
CA GLU A 7 5.16 -36.86 21.91
C GLU A 7 4.06 -35.80 21.99
N VAL A 8 2.91 -36.05 21.36
CA VAL A 8 1.73 -35.17 21.40
C VAL A 8 0.79 -35.72 22.46
N ASP A 9 0.73 -35.03 23.59
CA ASP A 9 -0.17 -35.36 24.69
C ASP A 9 -1.62 -35.05 24.28
N PRO A 10 -2.57 -36.01 24.36
CA PRO A 10 -4.00 -35.76 24.13
C PRO A 10 -4.60 -34.66 25.01
N LEU A 11 -3.99 -34.37 26.17
CA LEU A 11 -4.38 -33.29 27.07
C LEU A 11 -3.78 -31.93 26.69
N SER A 12 -2.86 -31.90 25.71
CA SER A 12 -2.27 -30.65 25.22
C SER A 12 -3.31 -29.79 24.52
N LYS A 13 -3.12 -28.48 24.62
CA LYS A 13 -3.96 -27.48 23.95
C LYS A 13 -3.30 -26.97 22.68
N PHE A 14 -4.12 -26.60 21.70
CA PHE A 14 -3.68 -25.95 20.48
C PHE A 14 -4.42 -24.64 20.23
N ILE A 15 -3.78 -23.75 19.48
CA ILE A 15 -4.40 -22.52 18.96
C ILE A 15 -4.44 -22.63 17.43
N LEU A 16 -5.55 -22.23 16.83
CA LEU A 16 -5.69 -22.10 15.38
C LEU A 16 -5.38 -20.68 14.93
N LEU A 17 -4.62 -20.56 13.85
CA LEU A 17 -4.38 -19.32 13.11
C LEU A 17 -4.81 -19.53 11.67
N ALA A 18 -5.66 -18.67 11.14
CA ALA A 18 -5.96 -18.57 9.73
C ALA A 18 -5.66 -17.15 9.27
N ASP A 19 -4.93 -17.02 8.16
CA ASP A 19 -4.55 -15.70 7.64
C ASP A 19 -5.67 -15.05 6.81
N ASP A 20 -6.54 -15.86 6.19
CA ASP A 20 -7.62 -15.40 5.31
C ASP A 20 -8.77 -16.42 5.27
N ASP A 21 -9.96 -15.99 4.83
CA ASP A 21 -11.10 -16.87 4.63
C ASP A 21 -10.97 -17.68 3.32
N LEU A 22 -11.48 -18.91 3.33
CA LEU A 22 -11.42 -19.79 2.17
C LEU A 22 -12.48 -19.40 1.13
N SER A 23 -12.05 -18.88 -0.02
CA SER A 23 -12.94 -18.58 -1.15
C SER A 23 -13.57 -19.84 -1.75
N ASP A 24 -14.68 -19.70 -2.48
CA ASP A 24 -15.36 -20.83 -3.14
C ASP A 24 -14.46 -21.56 -4.16
N LEU A 25 -13.59 -20.82 -4.84
CA LEU A 25 -12.60 -21.41 -5.76
C LEU A 25 -11.54 -22.22 -5.00
N GLN A 26 -11.07 -21.73 -3.86
CA GLN A 26 -10.15 -22.46 -3.01
C GLN A 26 -10.80 -23.68 -2.36
N ARG A 27 -12.08 -23.62 -1.99
CA ARG A 27 -12.87 -24.79 -1.54
C ARG A 27 -12.92 -25.85 -2.63
N THR A 28 -13.22 -25.44 -3.86
CA THR A 28 -13.26 -26.34 -5.00
C THR A 28 -11.90 -27.01 -5.24
N SER A 29 -10.81 -26.25 -5.14
CA SER A 29 -9.43 -26.78 -5.21
C SER A 29 -9.18 -27.82 -4.10
N LEU A 30 -9.56 -27.52 -2.86
CA LEU A 30 -9.42 -28.46 -1.74
C LEU A 30 -10.20 -29.76 -1.95
N ASP A 31 -11.45 -29.64 -2.38
CA ASP A 31 -12.40 -30.74 -2.54
C ASP A 31 -12.03 -31.66 -3.70
N VAL A 32 -11.62 -31.09 -4.84
CA VAL A 32 -11.46 -31.87 -6.08
C VAL A 32 -10.00 -32.25 -6.33
N LEU A 33 -9.04 -31.39 -5.95
CA LEU A 33 -7.62 -31.58 -6.27
C LEU A 33 -6.83 -32.12 -5.08
N TYR A 34 -7.01 -31.57 -3.88
CA TYR A 34 -6.25 -32.01 -2.70
C TYR A 34 -6.82 -33.27 -2.05
N GLN A 35 -8.14 -33.41 -1.94
CA GLN A 35 -8.78 -34.54 -1.25
C GLN A 35 -8.29 -35.92 -1.77
N PRO A 36 -8.17 -36.17 -3.08
CA PRO A 36 -7.65 -37.44 -3.59
C PRO A 36 -6.22 -37.74 -3.09
N ILE A 37 -5.36 -36.72 -2.99
CA ILE A 37 -3.96 -36.86 -2.60
C ILE A 37 -3.83 -37.09 -1.09
N ILE A 38 -4.48 -36.24 -0.28
CA ILE A 38 -4.30 -36.28 1.18
C ILE A 38 -5.14 -37.39 1.83
N GLY A 39 -6.31 -37.68 1.26
CA GLY A 39 -7.28 -38.65 1.75
C GLY A 39 -8.33 -38.07 2.69
N VAL A 40 -9.28 -38.92 3.08
CA VAL A 40 -10.53 -38.52 3.76
C VAL A 40 -10.30 -37.88 5.13
N LEU A 41 -9.41 -38.44 5.94
CA LEU A 41 -9.20 -37.97 7.31
C LEU A 41 -8.50 -36.59 7.38
N PRO A 42 -7.38 -36.33 6.67
CA PRO A 42 -6.82 -34.99 6.54
C PRO A 42 -7.83 -33.96 6.03
N TYR A 43 -8.61 -34.34 5.02
CA TYR A 43 -9.65 -33.48 4.46
C TYR A 43 -10.74 -33.11 5.48
N ALA A 44 -11.23 -34.08 6.26
CA ALA A 44 -12.19 -33.81 7.33
C ALA A 44 -11.58 -32.92 8.43
N LEU A 45 -10.31 -33.15 8.77
CA LEU A 45 -9.59 -32.39 9.80
C LEU A 45 -9.39 -30.93 9.40
N ILE A 46 -8.93 -30.65 8.17
CA ILE A 46 -8.69 -29.27 7.72
C ILE A 46 -10.00 -28.48 7.62
N ASN A 47 -11.07 -29.09 7.13
CA ASN A 47 -12.41 -28.47 7.10
C ASN A 47 -12.95 -28.18 8.51
N ASN A 48 -12.68 -29.08 9.46
CA ASN A 48 -13.02 -28.89 10.86
C ASN A 48 -12.27 -27.69 11.46
N PHE A 49 -10.96 -27.59 11.21
CA PHE A 49 -10.14 -26.47 11.67
C PHE A 49 -10.53 -25.15 11.04
N TRP A 50 -10.84 -25.11 9.74
CA TRP A 50 -11.37 -23.90 9.09
C TRP A 50 -12.67 -23.43 9.76
N ARG A 51 -13.61 -24.35 10.02
CA ARG A 51 -14.86 -24.04 10.74
C ARG A 51 -14.58 -23.49 12.15
N MET A 52 -13.70 -24.14 12.91
CA MET A 52 -13.34 -23.70 14.26
C MET A 52 -12.64 -22.33 14.26
N SER A 53 -11.84 -22.04 13.22
CA SER A 53 -11.15 -20.75 13.09
C SER A 53 -12.11 -19.57 12.92
N HIS A 54 -13.31 -19.80 12.39
CA HIS A 54 -14.34 -18.77 12.26
C HIS A 54 -15.17 -18.58 13.55
N GLU A 55 -14.89 -19.30 14.64
CA GLU A 55 -15.56 -19.07 15.91
C GLU A 55 -15.20 -17.68 16.47
N ARG A 56 -16.16 -17.01 17.13
CA ARG A 56 -16.08 -15.59 17.51
C ARG A 56 -14.90 -15.22 18.43
N LYS A 57 -14.19 -16.20 18.99
CA LYS A 57 -13.07 -15.99 19.90
C LYS A 57 -11.77 -16.31 19.16
N THR A 58 -11.16 -15.27 18.60
CA THR A 58 -9.83 -15.39 17.97
C THR A 58 -8.80 -15.88 18.99
N HIS A 59 -7.91 -16.77 18.55
CA HIS A 59 -6.82 -17.36 19.35
C HIS A 59 -7.25 -18.15 20.59
N GLN A 60 -8.48 -18.69 20.60
CA GLN A 60 -8.90 -19.58 21.68
C GLN A 60 -8.05 -20.85 21.70
N ALA A 61 -7.67 -21.28 22.90
CA ALA A 61 -7.02 -22.57 23.10
C ALA A 61 -8.07 -23.69 23.06
N HIS A 62 -7.91 -24.62 22.13
CA HIS A 62 -8.75 -25.80 21.95
C HIS A 62 -8.06 -27.05 22.47
N SER A 63 -8.85 -28.03 22.90
CA SER A 63 -8.34 -29.32 23.38
C SER A 63 -8.20 -30.32 22.23
N HIS A 64 -7.06 -31.01 22.13
CA HIS A 64 -6.94 -32.12 21.18
C HIS A 64 -7.97 -33.21 21.46
N PHE A 65 -8.23 -33.53 22.73
CA PHE A 65 -9.24 -34.50 23.12
C PHE A 65 -10.64 -34.18 22.56
N GLU A 66 -11.05 -32.91 22.57
CA GLU A 66 -12.35 -32.49 22.00
C GLU A 66 -12.40 -32.72 20.49
N THR A 67 -11.31 -32.39 19.79
CA THR A 67 -11.21 -32.59 18.32
C THR A 67 -11.24 -34.07 17.96
N LEU A 68 -10.46 -34.89 18.67
CA LEU A 68 -10.44 -36.35 18.51
C LEU A 68 -11.82 -36.96 18.74
N SER A 69 -12.50 -36.53 19.81
CA SER A 69 -13.86 -36.99 20.15
C SER A 69 -14.86 -36.57 19.08
N TYR A 70 -14.78 -35.34 18.57
CA TYR A 70 -15.66 -34.84 17.52
C TYR A 70 -15.49 -35.61 16.21
N LEU A 71 -14.24 -35.85 15.80
CA LEU A 71 -13.94 -36.60 14.58
C LEU A 71 -14.08 -38.12 14.77
N SER A 72 -14.26 -38.59 16.01
CA SER A 72 -14.30 -40.02 16.37
C SER A 72 -13.05 -40.79 15.93
N VAL A 73 -11.88 -40.20 16.16
CA VAL A 73 -10.57 -40.68 15.64
C VAL A 73 -9.57 -40.78 16.79
N ASP A 74 -8.67 -41.77 16.72
CA ASP A 74 -7.60 -41.96 17.70
C ASP A 74 -6.39 -41.03 17.45
N MET A 75 -5.55 -40.89 18.48
CA MET A 75 -4.43 -39.94 18.42
C MET A 75 -3.40 -40.25 17.32
N LYS A 76 -3.19 -41.55 17.02
CA LYS A 76 -2.24 -41.95 15.97
C LYS A 76 -2.76 -41.54 14.60
N SER A 77 -4.02 -41.83 14.31
CA SER A 77 -4.68 -41.44 13.06
C SER A 77 -4.73 -39.91 12.89
N PHE A 78 -5.00 -39.16 13.96
CA PHE A 78 -4.91 -37.69 13.94
C PHE A 78 -3.49 -37.21 13.62
N TYR A 79 -2.46 -37.79 14.24
CA TYR A 79 -1.08 -37.42 13.99
C TYR A 79 -0.67 -37.69 12.54
N GLU A 80 -1.03 -38.84 11.98
CA GLU A 80 -0.80 -39.16 10.57
C GLU A 80 -1.54 -38.19 9.64
N ALA A 81 -2.78 -37.82 9.98
CA ALA A 81 -3.54 -36.86 9.20
C ALA A 81 -2.92 -35.46 9.23
N ARG A 82 -2.45 -35.02 10.40
CA ARG A 82 -1.71 -33.77 10.61
C ARG A 82 -0.45 -33.73 9.74
N LEU A 83 0.34 -34.82 9.72
CA LEU A 83 1.54 -34.92 8.89
C LEU A 83 1.23 -34.83 7.39
N ARG A 84 0.12 -35.41 6.92
CA ARG A 84 -0.28 -35.28 5.51
C ARG A 84 -0.67 -33.85 5.15
N LEU A 85 -1.37 -33.14 6.04
CA LEU A 85 -1.69 -31.72 5.83
C LEU A 85 -0.45 -30.84 5.79
N GLU A 86 0.55 -31.15 6.63
CA GLU A 86 1.86 -30.47 6.61
C GLU A 86 2.63 -30.75 5.33
N ALA A 87 2.69 -32.02 4.91
CA ALA A 87 3.37 -32.42 3.69
C ALA A 87 2.71 -31.82 2.43
N ALA A 88 1.39 -31.68 2.42
CA ALA A 88 0.64 -31.03 1.34
C ALA A 88 0.69 -29.49 1.40
N GLY A 89 1.35 -28.90 2.41
CA GLY A 89 1.48 -27.45 2.56
C GLY A 89 0.21 -26.73 3.03
N LEU A 90 -0.85 -27.45 3.40
CA LEU A 90 -2.14 -26.90 3.85
C LEU A 90 -2.13 -26.45 5.32
N MET A 91 -1.09 -26.81 6.07
CA MET A 91 -0.96 -26.47 7.48
C MET A 91 0.50 -26.37 7.90
N LYS A 92 0.80 -25.44 8.81
CA LYS A 92 2.09 -25.33 9.50
C LYS A 92 1.88 -25.51 10.99
N THR A 93 2.70 -26.35 11.61
CA THR A 93 2.66 -26.58 13.05
C THR A 93 3.83 -25.91 13.74
N TYR A 94 3.54 -25.19 14.82
CA TYR A 94 4.52 -24.64 15.74
C TYR A 94 4.29 -25.21 17.14
N ILE A 95 5.37 -25.45 17.87
CA ILE A 95 5.33 -25.95 19.24
C ILE A 95 6.10 -24.99 20.15
N LYS A 96 5.49 -24.65 21.28
CA LYS A 96 6.14 -23.94 22.38
C LYS A 96 6.15 -24.86 23.59
N THR A 97 7.35 -25.14 24.09
CA THR A 97 7.54 -25.87 25.36
C THR A 97 7.77 -24.84 26.46
N SER A 98 6.92 -24.86 27.49
CA SER A 98 7.09 -24.04 28.69
C SER A 98 8.20 -24.60 29.59
N ASP A 99 8.78 -23.76 30.46
CA ASP A 99 9.80 -24.18 31.45
C ASP A 99 9.32 -25.30 32.38
N LYS A 100 7.99 -25.47 32.50
CA LYS A 100 7.34 -26.56 33.27
C LYS A 100 7.12 -27.86 32.47
N GLY A 101 7.58 -27.91 31.21
CA GLY A 101 7.40 -29.08 30.33
C GLY A 101 6.05 -29.16 29.61
N GLU A 102 5.14 -28.22 29.84
CA GLU A 102 3.86 -28.14 29.12
C GLU A 102 4.09 -27.73 27.65
N LYS A 103 3.56 -28.54 26.72
CA LYS A 103 3.61 -28.29 25.28
C LYS A 103 2.33 -27.56 24.84
N GLN A 104 2.51 -26.44 24.16
CA GLN A 104 1.42 -25.71 23.50
C GLN A 104 1.64 -25.72 21.99
N TYR A 105 0.62 -26.13 21.25
CA TYR A 105 0.66 -26.19 19.80
C TYR A 105 0.00 -24.97 19.17
N VAL A 106 0.50 -24.55 18.02
CA VAL A 106 -0.14 -23.57 17.15
C VAL A 106 -0.21 -24.14 15.75
N TYR A 107 -1.43 -24.31 15.24
CA TYR A 107 -1.67 -24.76 13.88
C TYR A 107 -2.07 -23.56 13.03
N ARG A 108 -1.21 -23.20 12.09
CA ARG A 108 -1.49 -22.16 11.10
C ARG A 108 -2.02 -22.82 9.84
N LEU A 109 -3.27 -22.52 9.51
CA LEU A 109 -3.94 -22.99 8.31
C LEU A 109 -3.45 -22.16 7.12
N VAL A 110 -3.17 -22.85 6.02
CA VAL A 110 -2.71 -22.24 4.77
C VAL A 110 -3.76 -22.52 3.71
N SER A 111 -4.19 -21.47 3.00
CA SER A 111 -5.16 -21.62 1.92
C SER A 111 -4.58 -22.50 0.80
N PRO A 112 -5.39 -23.38 0.20
CA PRO A 112 -4.97 -24.22 -0.91
C PRO A 112 -4.63 -23.35 -2.12
N LEU A 113 -3.79 -23.89 -2.99
CA LEU A 113 -3.44 -23.24 -4.24
C LEU A 113 -4.66 -23.02 -5.12
N SER A 114 -4.60 -21.99 -5.97
CA SER A 114 -5.57 -21.84 -7.05
C SER A 114 -5.49 -23.05 -7.98
N VAL A 115 -6.57 -23.33 -8.71
CA VAL A 115 -6.61 -24.49 -9.63
C VAL A 115 -5.47 -24.42 -10.66
N ASN A 116 -5.17 -23.23 -11.17
CA ASN A 116 -4.06 -23.02 -12.10
C ASN A 116 -2.70 -23.30 -11.45
N ASP A 117 -2.46 -22.72 -10.27
CA ASP A 117 -1.18 -22.91 -9.56
C ASP A 117 -0.97 -24.36 -9.14
N PHE A 118 -2.06 -25.07 -8.80
CA PHE A 118 -2.02 -26.50 -8.49
C PHE A 118 -1.57 -27.34 -9.68
N PHE A 119 -2.11 -27.09 -10.88
CA PHE A 119 -1.73 -27.83 -12.09
C PHE A 119 -0.33 -27.47 -12.61
N ILE A 120 0.18 -26.29 -12.28
CA ILE A 120 1.55 -25.86 -12.58
C ILE A 120 2.56 -26.53 -11.64
N ASP A 121 2.17 -26.88 -10.41
CA ASP A 121 3.06 -27.55 -9.46
C ASP A 121 3.30 -29.02 -9.87
N ASP A 122 4.52 -29.31 -10.34
CA ASP A 122 4.90 -30.64 -10.84
C ASP A 122 4.64 -31.76 -9.83
N LEU A 123 4.85 -31.52 -8.54
CA LEU A 123 4.74 -32.55 -7.52
C LEU A 123 3.27 -32.89 -7.23
N LEU A 124 2.44 -31.88 -6.99
CA LEU A 124 1.01 -32.05 -6.72
C LEU A 124 0.27 -32.55 -7.96
N SER A 125 0.61 -32.01 -9.12
CA SER A 125 0.07 -32.42 -10.42
C SER A 125 0.33 -33.89 -10.72
N VAL A 126 1.59 -34.34 -10.61
CA VAL A 126 1.95 -35.76 -10.79
C VAL A 126 1.32 -36.64 -9.70
N SER A 127 1.25 -36.16 -8.46
CA SER A 127 0.60 -36.90 -7.37
C SER A 127 -0.89 -37.11 -7.63
N LEU A 128 -1.58 -36.08 -8.12
CA LEU A 128 -2.99 -36.18 -8.50
C LEU A 128 -3.15 -37.21 -9.63
N LEU A 129 -2.37 -37.08 -10.70
CA LEU A 129 -2.38 -37.98 -11.86
C LEU A 129 -2.20 -39.45 -11.45
N GLN A 130 -1.28 -39.73 -10.51
CA GLN A 130 -1.06 -41.09 -10.01
C GLN A 130 -2.26 -41.66 -9.24
N VAL A 131 -3.02 -40.81 -8.55
CA VAL A 131 -4.17 -41.24 -7.74
C VAL A 131 -5.42 -41.44 -8.59
N ILE A 132 -5.70 -40.53 -9.54
CA ILE A 132 -6.97 -40.51 -10.29
C ILE A 132 -6.87 -41.06 -11.72
N GLY A 133 -5.66 -41.22 -12.26
CA GLY A 133 -5.41 -41.66 -13.63
C GLY A 133 -5.46 -40.54 -14.67
N GLU A 134 -4.91 -40.83 -15.86
CA GLU A 134 -4.71 -39.87 -16.95
C GLU A 134 -6.02 -39.28 -17.50
N ASP A 135 -6.98 -40.14 -17.82
CA ASP A 135 -8.27 -39.72 -18.39
C ASP A 135 -8.99 -38.72 -17.45
N ARG A 136 -9.11 -39.08 -16.16
CA ARG A 136 -9.78 -38.25 -15.16
C ARG A 136 -9.02 -36.95 -14.91
N TYR A 137 -7.69 -36.99 -14.95
CA TYR A 137 -6.85 -35.82 -14.76
C TYR A 137 -7.06 -34.79 -15.88
N VAL A 138 -7.09 -35.25 -17.14
CA VAL A 138 -7.36 -34.37 -18.30
C VAL A 138 -8.79 -33.81 -18.24
N ASP A 139 -9.77 -34.61 -17.83
CA ASP A 139 -11.15 -34.15 -17.65
C ASP A 139 -11.23 -33.01 -16.62
N LEU A 140 -10.59 -33.16 -15.45
CA LEU A 140 -10.55 -32.12 -14.42
C LEU A 140 -9.85 -30.85 -14.90
N TYR A 141 -8.76 -30.99 -15.64
CA TYR A 141 -8.06 -29.85 -16.24
C TYR A 141 -8.99 -29.06 -17.16
N ASN A 142 -9.71 -29.74 -18.05
CA ASN A 142 -10.64 -29.12 -18.99
C ASN A 142 -11.89 -28.53 -18.31
N GLU A 143 -12.35 -29.12 -17.20
CA GLU A 143 -13.48 -28.63 -16.41
C GLU A 143 -13.15 -27.28 -15.75
N PHE A 144 -11.95 -27.14 -15.20
CA PHE A 144 -11.57 -25.94 -14.45
C PHE A 144 -10.84 -24.88 -15.27
N ILE A 145 -10.07 -25.26 -16.29
CA ILE A 145 -9.35 -24.31 -17.15
C ILE A 145 -10.21 -24.03 -18.38
N ARG A 146 -10.99 -22.95 -18.31
CA ARG A 146 -11.73 -22.47 -19.48
C ARG A 146 -10.75 -21.88 -20.49
N PRO A 147 -10.82 -22.25 -21.77
CA PRO A 147 -10.04 -21.58 -22.80
C PRO A 147 -10.44 -20.10 -22.83
N GLY A 148 -9.43 -19.23 -22.92
CA GLY A 148 -9.67 -17.81 -23.16
C GLY A 148 -10.45 -17.62 -24.46
N PHE A 149 -11.37 -16.66 -24.46
CA PHE A 149 -12.05 -16.27 -25.68
C PHE A 149 -11.24 -15.19 -26.38
N ASP A 150 -10.93 -15.38 -27.66
CA ASP A 150 -10.23 -14.38 -28.44
C ASP A 150 -11.15 -13.19 -28.74
N LEU A 151 -10.74 -12.01 -28.27
CA LEU A 151 -11.46 -10.76 -28.46
C LEU A 151 -10.83 -9.88 -29.54
N SER A 152 -9.85 -10.36 -30.29
CA SER A 152 -9.14 -9.56 -31.31
C SER A 152 -10.05 -8.96 -32.39
N GLU A 153 -11.16 -9.62 -32.74
CA GLU A 153 -12.16 -9.09 -33.69
C GLU A 153 -13.23 -8.20 -33.02
N TYR A 154 -13.20 -8.07 -31.68
CA TYR A 154 -14.22 -7.38 -30.90
C TYR A 154 -13.68 -6.05 -30.36
N LYS A 155 -14.49 -5.00 -30.52
CA LYS A 155 -14.19 -3.69 -29.94
C LYS A 155 -14.80 -3.59 -28.55
N ASP A 156 -13.99 -3.26 -27.54
CA ASP A 156 -14.50 -2.93 -26.21
C ASP A 156 -15.36 -1.65 -26.26
N VAL A 157 -16.64 -1.79 -25.89
CA VAL A 157 -17.62 -0.70 -25.82
C VAL A 157 -18.03 -0.38 -24.38
N SER A 158 -17.30 -0.94 -23.39
CA SER A 158 -17.56 -0.72 -21.97
C SER A 158 -17.40 0.76 -21.61
N ARG A 159 -18.34 1.27 -20.81
CA ARG A 159 -18.30 2.65 -20.33
C ARG A 159 -17.52 2.69 -19.01
N ASN A 160 -16.65 3.68 -18.87
CA ASN A 160 -15.97 3.93 -17.59
C ASN A 160 -17.00 4.36 -16.53
N PHE A 161 -16.75 4.04 -15.26
CA PHE A 161 -17.54 4.47 -14.11
C PHE A 161 -17.90 5.97 -14.17
N LEU A 162 -16.95 6.85 -14.49
CA LEU A 162 -17.17 8.31 -14.58
C LEU A 162 -18.03 8.73 -15.78
N GLN A 163 -18.21 7.86 -16.78
CA GLN A 163 -19.08 8.13 -17.94
C GLN A 163 -20.56 7.81 -17.64
N VAL A 164 -20.83 7.01 -16.61
CA VAL A 164 -22.20 6.57 -16.23
C VAL A 164 -22.64 7.20 -14.92
N PHE A 165 -21.73 7.36 -13.96
CA PHE A 165 -22.02 7.87 -12.63
C PHE A 165 -21.49 9.29 -12.47
N ASN A 166 -22.41 10.22 -12.25
CA ASN A 166 -22.09 11.61 -11.96
C ASN A 166 -21.72 11.76 -10.48
N ILE A 167 -20.46 11.53 -10.15
CA ILE A 167 -19.92 11.86 -8.82
C ILE A 167 -19.67 13.37 -8.77
N ARG A 168 -20.10 14.03 -7.70
CA ARG A 168 -19.76 15.43 -7.49
C ARG A 168 -18.27 15.54 -7.15
N ASP A 169 -17.55 16.49 -7.74
CA ASP A 169 -16.11 16.69 -7.49
C ASP A 169 -15.76 16.84 -5.99
N SER A 170 -16.72 17.32 -5.19
CA SER A 170 -16.61 17.44 -3.73
C SER A 170 -16.56 16.10 -2.98
N GLU A 171 -17.11 15.02 -3.54
CA GLU A 171 -17.18 13.68 -2.93
C GLU A 171 -15.94 12.83 -3.29
N VAL A 172 -15.25 13.17 -4.39
CA VAL A 172 -13.99 12.53 -4.81
C VAL A 172 -12.80 13.12 -4.04
N THR A 173 -12.79 14.45 -3.83
CA THR A 173 -11.69 15.17 -3.19
C THR A 173 -11.69 15.05 -1.66
N ASN A 174 -12.88 14.99 -1.05
CA ASN A 174 -13.04 14.71 0.38
C ASN A 174 -13.56 13.30 0.58
N THR A 175 -12.66 12.31 0.54
CA THR A 175 -12.99 10.96 1.02
C THR A 175 -13.50 11.08 2.46
N PRO A 176 -14.73 10.63 2.76
CA PRO A 176 -15.28 10.74 4.11
C PRO A 176 -14.33 10.12 5.13
N LYS A 177 -14.19 10.74 6.30
CA LYS A 177 -13.27 10.28 7.36
C LYS A 177 -13.47 8.81 7.72
N ALA A 178 -14.71 8.31 7.64
CA ALA A 178 -15.04 6.90 7.83
C ALA A 178 -14.33 5.99 6.80
N VAL A 179 -14.27 6.39 5.52
CA VAL A 179 -13.58 5.64 4.46
C VAL A 179 -12.06 5.68 4.64
N GLN A 180 -11.51 6.83 5.03
CA GLN A 180 -10.08 6.97 5.29
C GLN A 180 -9.62 6.12 6.49
N GLN A 181 -10.42 6.08 7.57
CA GLN A 181 -10.13 5.24 8.73
C GLN A 181 -10.10 3.75 8.39
N VAL A 182 -11.06 3.29 7.58
CA VAL A 182 -11.11 1.89 7.13
C VAL A 182 -9.93 1.56 6.22
N LYS A 183 -9.59 2.42 5.24
CA LYS A 183 -8.43 2.21 4.36
C LYS A 183 -7.12 2.09 5.14
N ASN A 184 -6.93 2.95 6.14
CA ASN A 184 -5.72 2.91 6.96
C ASN A 184 -5.63 1.63 7.80
N SER A 185 -6.77 1.12 8.31
CA SER A 185 -6.78 -0.14 9.09
C SER A 185 -6.55 -1.42 8.27
N ILE A 186 -6.80 -1.39 6.95
CA ILE A 186 -6.64 -2.55 6.06
C ILE A 186 -5.19 -2.68 5.57
N ASN A 187 -4.51 -1.56 5.36
CA ASN A 187 -3.10 -1.53 4.91
C ASN A 187 -2.12 -2.11 5.95
N ASP A 188 -2.50 -2.15 7.23
CA ASP A 188 -1.68 -2.75 8.29
C ASP A 188 -1.78 -4.29 8.35
N ASN A 189 -2.75 -4.92 7.66
CA ASN A 189 -3.09 -6.34 7.84
C ASN A 189 -3.23 -7.18 6.55
N SER A 190 -2.89 -6.69 5.36
CA SER A 190 -3.03 -7.52 4.14
C SER A 190 -1.85 -7.40 3.16
N SER A 191 -1.11 -8.50 3.04
CA SER A 191 -0.46 -8.88 1.78
C SER A 191 -1.52 -9.58 0.93
N HIS A 192 -1.71 -9.13 -0.31
CA HIS A 192 -2.61 -9.71 -1.33
C HIS A 192 -4.10 -9.34 -1.26
N VAL A 193 -4.43 -8.08 -1.58
CA VAL A 193 -5.64 -7.80 -2.39
C VAL A 193 -5.27 -6.80 -3.48
N LYS A 194 -4.82 -7.31 -4.63
CA LYS A 194 -4.87 -6.56 -5.90
C LYS A 194 -5.87 -7.29 -6.81
N ALA A 195 -7.15 -7.03 -6.60
CA ALA A 195 -8.20 -7.39 -7.54
C ALA A 195 -9.22 -6.25 -7.60
N GLY A 196 -9.17 -5.51 -8.69
CA GLY A 196 -10.05 -4.40 -9.03
C GLY A 196 -9.58 -3.82 -10.37
N PRO A 197 -10.47 -3.25 -11.19
CA PRO A 197 -10.07 -2.63 -12.44
C PRO A 197 -9.08 -1.50 -12.15
N VAL A 198 -7.82 -1.72 -12.50
CA VAL A 198 -6.80 -0.67 -12.51
C VAL A 198 -7.15 0.25 -13.67
N ILE A 199 -7.64 1.44 -13.35
CA ILE A 199 -7.81 2.50 -14.34
C ILE A 199 -6.44 3.13 -14.50
N GLU A 200 -5.67 2.70 -15.49
CA GLU A 200 -4.62 3.54 -16.09
C GLU A 200 -4.46 3.20 -17.58
N LYS A 201 -4.89 4.14 -18.44
CA LYS A 201 -4.36 4.30 -19.79
C LYS A 201 -3.43 5.51 -19.74
N SER A 202 -2.14 5.28 -19.91
CA SER A 202 -1.24 6.29 -20.48
C SER A 202 -1.27 6.10 -22.00
N ASP A 203 -1.81 7.08 -22.74
CA ASP A 203 -1.96 7.03 -24.21
C ASP A 203 -0.64 7.22 -24.97
N ASP A 204 0.52 7.25 -24.29
CA ASP A 204 1.82 7.62 -24.86
C ASP A 204 2.86 6.49 -24.86
N PHE A 205 2.49 5.27 -24.43
CA PHE A 205 3.41 4.13 -24.36
C PHE A 205 2.80 2.87 -24.96
N ASP A 206 3.31 2.42 -26.11
CA ASP A 206 2.80 1.22 -26.79
C ASP A 206 3.44 -0.06 -26.24
N PHE A 207 2.78 -0.60 -25.22
CA PHE A 207 3.20 -1.83 -24.56
C PHE A 207 3.18 -3.06 -25.47
N ASN A 208 2.35 -3.07 -26.52
CA ASN A 208 2.32 -4.19 -27.47
C ASN A 208 3.58 -4.19 -28.33
N LEU A 209 4.03 -3.02 -28.79
CA LEU A 209 5.28 -2.86 -29.51
C LEU A 209 6.48 -3.32 -28.67
N LEU A 210 6.50 -2.98 -27.38
CA LEU A 210 7.55 -3.43 -26.45
C LEU A 210 7.56 -4.96 -26.29
N LEU A 211 6.39 -5.58 -26.14
CA LEU A 211 6.28 -7.04 -26.05
C LEU A 211 6.70 -7.73 -27.35
N ASP A 212 6.37 -7.17 -28.50
CA ASP A 212 6.76 -7.71 -29.80
C ASP A 212 8.29 -7.68 -30.00
N MET A 213 8.95 -6.61 -29.56
CA MET A 213 10.42 -6.52 -29.56
C MET A 213 11.05 -7.52 -28.58
N LEU A 214 10.46 -7.69 -27.38
CA LEU A 214 10.92 -8.64 -26.37
C LEU A 214 10.55 -10.09 -26.68
N ASN A 215 9.70 -10.37 -27.66
CA ASN A 215 9.48 -11.73 -28.16
C ASN A 215 10.61 -12.17 -29.11
N GLN A 216 11.27 -11.21 -29.78
CA GLN A 216 12.40 -11.49 -30.67
C GLN A 216 13.72 -11.68 -29.90
N SER A 217 13.81 -11.08 -28.73
CA SER A 217 14.89 -11.27 -27.78
C SER A 217 14.47 -12.32 -26.77
N TYR A 218 15.33 -13.26 -26.37
CA TYR A 218 14.98 -14.45 -25.58
C TYR A 218 14.54 -14.15 -24.11
N VAL A 219 13.53 -13.30 -23.91
CA VAL A 219 13.04 -12.79 -22.62
C VAL A 219 11.66 -13.36 -22.34
N ASN A 220 11.41 -13.79 -21.09
CA ASN A 220 10.09 -14.29 -20.71
C ASN A 220 9.08 -13.13 -20.61
N THR A 221 8.21 -13.01 -21.61
CA THR A 221 7.17 -11.96 -21.67
C THR A 221 6.16 -12.05 -20.53
N SER A 222 6.03 -13.18 -19.85
CA SER A 222 5.15 -13.33 -18.69
C SER A 222 5.67 -12.59 -17.46
N ASP A 223 6.99 -12.55 -17.27
CA ASP A 223 7.62 -11.86 -16.13
C ASP A 223 7.68 -10.34 -16.35
N VAL A 224 7.80 -9.91 -17.61
CA VAL A 224 7.66 -8.51 -18.00
C VAL A 224 6.24 -8.02 -17.76
N LYS A 225 5.22 -8.82 -18.14
CA LYS A 225 3.80 -8.52 -17.87
C LYS A 225 3.48 -8.37 -16.37
N LYS A 226 4.12 -9.14 -15.49
CA LYS A 226 3.94 -8.99 -14.03
C LYS A 226 4.46 -7.65 -13.51
N ASN A 227 5.44 -7.05 -14.19
CA ASN A 227 6.12 -5.82 -13.75
C ASN A 227 5.71 -4.58 -14.58
N ILE A 228 4.56 -4.58 -15.25
CA ILE A 228 4.05 -3.47 -16.06
C ILE A 228 4.07 -2.13 -15.33
N ASN A 229 3.57 -2.10 -14.09
CA ASN A 229 3.49 -0.84 -13.32
C ASN A 229 4.88 -0.23 -13.08
N LEU A 230 5.90 -1.07 -12.93
CA LEU A 230 7.28 -0.62 -12.77
C LEU A 230 7.78 0.00 -14.07
N ILE A 231 7.59 -0.69 -15.19
CA ILE A 231 8.01 -0.21 -16.52
C ILE A 231 7.33 1.13 -16.84
N ASN A 232 6.02 1.24 -16.61
CA ASN A 232 5.28 2.47 -16.81
C ASN A 232 5.78 3.60 -15.90
N SER A 233 6.09 3.30 -14.63
CA SER A 233 6.63 4.30 -13.70
C SER A 233 8.02 4.80 -14.12
N GLU A 234 8.86 3.93 -14.68
CA GLU A 234 10.21 4.31 -15.16
C GLU A 234 10.13 5.10 -16.47
N HIS A 235 9.24 4.71 -17.40
CA HIS A 235 8.93 5.49 -18.60
C HIS A 235 8.44 6.90 -18.25
N GLN A 236 7.49 7.04 -17.32
CA GLN A 236 6.99 8.36 -16.87
C GLN A 236 8.06 9.20 -16.15
N LEU A 237 9.01 8.56 -15.48
CA LEU A 237 10.04 9.24 -14.69
C LEU A 237 11.20 9.75 -15.56
N TYR A 238 11.65 8.92 -16.51
CA TYR A 238 12.84 9.17 -17.31
C TYR A 238 12.55 9.48 -18.79
N GLY A 239 11.30 9.35 -19.25
CA GLY A 239 10.92 9.59 -20.65
C GLY A 239 11.46 8.54 -21.62
N ILE A 240 11.48 7.27 -21.22
CA ILE A 240 12.15 6.21 -22.00
C ILE A 240 11.24 5.67 -23.10
N ASP A 241 11.67 5.80 -24.35
CA ASP A 241 10.99 5.21 -25.52
C ASP A 241 10.99 3.67 -25.46
N GLU A 242 10.00 3.04 -26.11
CA GLU A 242 9.79 1.59 -26.10
C GLU A 242 11.03 0.80 -26.57
N ILE A 243 11.77 1.36 -27.54
CA ILE A 243 12.96 0.74 -28.12
C ILE A 243 14.13 0.75 -27.12
N GLU A 244 14.33 1.86 -26.40
CA GLU A 244 15.35 1.95 -25.37
C GLU A 244 14.99 1.09 -24.17
N MET A 245 13.69 1.06 -23.84
CA MET A 245 13.17 0.25 -22.76
C MET A 245 13.36 -1.24 -23.02
N ALA A 246 13.13 -1.71 -24.25
CA ALA A 246 13.41 -3.10 -24.64
C ALA A 246 14.89 -3.46 -24.41
N LYS A 247 15.84 -2.63 -24.87
CA LYS A 247 17.29 -2.86 -24.68
C LYS A 247 17.69 -2.88 -23.20
N LEU A 248 17.05 -2.07 -22.37
CA LEU A 248 17.29 -2.04 -20.93
C LEU A 248 16.75 -3.29 -20.24
N ILE A 249 15.57 -3.75 -20.65
CA ILE A 249 14.96 -4.99 -20.17
C ILE A 249 15.83 -6.19 -20.56
N GLU A 250 16.33 -6.26 -21.80
CA GLU A 250 17.26 -7.31 -22.25
C GLU A 250 18.50 -7.39 -21.37
N LYS A 251 19.15 -6.25 -21.11
CA LYS A 251 20.35 -6.19 -20.25
C LYS A 251 20.07 -6.51 -18.78
N ALA A 252 18.82 -6.32 -18.34
CA ALA A 252 18.38 -6.63 -16.98
C ALA A 252 17.93 -8.10 -16.81
N THR A 253 17.84 -8.88 -17.88
CA THR A 253 17.49 -10.30 -17.81
C THR A 253 18.71 -11.14 -17.46
N ASN A 254 18.51 -12.13 -16.60
CA ASN A 254 19.59 -13.01 -16.20
C ASN A 254 19.89 -14.02 -17.31
N VAL A 255 21.11 -13.96 -17.87
CA VAL A 255 21.60 -14.80 -18.98
C VAL A 255 21.45 -16.31 -18.71
N THR A 256 21.33 -16.73 -17.45
CA THR A 256 21.18 -18.17 -17.10
C THR A 256 19.73 -18.66 -17.07
N ASN A 257 18.76 -17.80 -16.72
CA ASN A 257 17.38 -18.22 -16.44
C ASN A 257 16.34 -17.44 -17.26
N ASN A 258 16.74 -16.44 -18.06
CA ASN A 258 15.86 -15.53 -18.82
C ASN A 258 14.74 -14.86 -17.99
N VAL A 259 14.94 -14.79 -16.67
CA VAL A 259 14.04 -14.11 -15.74
C VAL A 259 14.42 -12.63 -15.67
N PHE A 260 13.41 -11.77 -15.77
CA PHE A 260 13.55 -10.32 -15.59
C PHE A 260 13.74 -9.98 -14.11
N ASP A 261 14.82 -9.27 -13.77
CA ASP A 261 15.07 -8.79 -12.41
C ASP A 261 14.68 -7.31 -12.25
N PRO A 262 13.61 -7.01 -11.49
CA PRO A 262 13.13 -5.64 -11.28
C PRO A 262 14.16 -4.71 -10.61
N ASN A 263 15.04 -5.24 -9.76
CA ASN A 263 16.00 -4.43 -9.01
C ASN A 263 17.22 -4.08 -9.88
N ASN A 264 17.72 -5.04 -10.64
CA ASN A 264 18.80 -4.79 -11.60
C ASN A 264 18.35 -3.84 -12.72
N PHE A 265 17.09 -3.96 -13.16
CA PHE A 265 16.51 -3.04 -14.13
C PHE A 265 16.53 -1.58 -13.63
N LYS A 266 16.09 -1.29 -12.40
CA LYS A 266 16.14 0.06 -11.80
C LYS A 266 17.57 0.62 -11.72
N ILE A 267 18.54 -0.23 -11.42
CA ILE A 267 19.95 0.17 -11.35
C ILE A 267 20.49 0.50 -12.75
N LEU A 268 20.10 -0.27 -13.77
CA LEU A 268 20.52 -0.04 -15.16
C LEU A 268 19.89 1.23 -15.74
N VAL A 269 18.59 1.46 -15.49
CA VAL A 269 17.89 2.68 -15.90
C VAL A 269 18.57 3.91 -15.27
N SER A 270 18.66 3.97 -13.94
CA SER A 270 19.29 5.11 -13.25
C SER A 270 20.74 5.36 -13.67
N ARG A 271 21.54 4.30 -13.92
CA ARG A 271 22.93 4.43 -14.38
C ARG A 271 23.02 4.99 -15.81
N GLN A 272 22.19 4.52 -16.73
CA GLN A 272 22.18 5.02 -18.12
C GLN A 272 21.86 6.51 -18.16
N PHE A 273 20.86 6.96 -17.39
CA PHE A 273 20.47 8.36 -17.34
C PHE A 273 21.49 9.25 -16.62
N GLN A 274 22.15 8.77 -15.57
CA GLN A 274 23.26 9.50 -14.94
C GLN A 274 24.45 9.66 -15.91
N SER A 275 24.74 8.64 -16.74
CA SER A 275 25.80 8.73 -17.76
C SER A 275 25.42 9.57 -19.00
N ASN A 276 24.13 9.63 -19.33
CA ASN A 276 23.62 10.48 -20.40
C ASN A 276 23.50 11.95 -19.94
N ALA A 277 23.29 12.22 -18.64
CA ALA A 277 23.30 13.58 -18.10
C ALA A 277 24.63 14.34 -18.35
N ASP A 278 25.76 13.62 -18.41
CA ASP A 278 27.06 14.19 -18.81
C ASP A 278 27.17 14.40 -20.34
N ASN A 279 26.45 13.61 -21.15
CA ASN A 279 26.48 13.64 -22.62
C ASN A 279 25.40 14.52 -23.28
N ILE A 280 24.36 14.95 -22.54
CA ILE A 280 23.31 15.88 -23.03
C ILE A 280 23.88 17.31 -23.29
N SER A 281 25.17 17.52 -23.05
CA SER A 281 25.88 18.76 -23.41
C SER A 281 26.03 19.00 -24.93
N ARG A 282 25.53 18.14 -25.84
CA ARG A 282 25.85 18.27 -27.28
C ARG A 282 24.77 18.15 -28.35
N GLU A 283 23.52 17.78 -28.08
CA GLU A 283 22.55 17.62 -29.17
C GLU A 283 21.22 18.32 -28.87
N ALA A 284 21.22 19.63 -29.12
CA ALA A 284 20.01 20.32 -29.53
C ALA A 284 20.07 20.46 -31.05
N THR A 285 19.11 19.90 -31.79
CA THR A 285 18.52 20.54 -32.98
C THR A 285 17.40 19.69 -33.63
N ASN A 286 16.25 20.36 -33.83
CA ASN A 286 15.25 20.23 -34.89
C ASN A 286 13.92 19.46 -34.67
N ALA A 287 12.85 20.29 -34.72
CA ALA A 287 11.52 20.08 -35.32
C ALA A 287 10.55 19.10 -34.61
N ASP A 288 9.23 19.29 -34.55
CA ASP A 288 8.32 20.17 -35.29
C ASP A 288 6.99 20.42 -34.52
N LYS A 289 6.15 21.30 -35.07
CA LYS A 289 4.90 21.87 -34.51
C LYS A 289 3.71 20.91 -34.38
N SER A 290 2.94 21.07 -33.30
CA SER A 290 1.44 21.10 -33.19
C SER A 290 1.08 20.99 -31.69
N THR A 291 -0.02 21.46 -31.09
CA THR A 291 -1.21 22.24 -31.49
C THR A 291 -1.67 23.01 -30.25
N GLU A 292 -2.31 24.16 -30.45
CA GLU A 292 -2.72 25.09 -29.40
C GLU A 292 -3.88 24.56 -28.53
N ALA A 293 -3.84 24.87 -27.23
CA ALA A 293 -5.02 24.89 -26.38
C ALA A 293 -5.03 26.19 -25.56
N ASP A 294 -6.15 26.89 -25.67
CA ASP A 294 -6.42 28.23 -25.18
C ASP A 294 -6.23 28.43 -23.66
N SER A 295 -5.56 29.52 -23.29
CA SER A 295 -5.95 30.32 -22.13
C SER A 295 -5.60 31.79 -22.35
N ASN A 296 -6.62 32.63 -22.34
CA ASN A 296 -6.60 34.05 -22.72
C ASN A 296 -6.06 35.00 -21.64
N ASP A 297 -5.11 34.56 -20.81
CA ASP A 297 -4.59 35.40 -19.70
C ASP A 297 -3.11 35.13 -19.33
N LEU A 298 -2.33 34.52 -20.24
CA LEU A 298 -0.93 34.12 -20.02
C LEU A 298 0.03 34.82 -20.97
N ASN A 299 1.16 35.31 -20.43
CA ASN A 299 2.22 36.00 -21.16
C ASN A 299 2.99 35.02 -22.08
N ALA A 300 3.65 35.52 -23.13
CA ALA A 300 4.35 34.67 -24.12
C ALA A 300 5.39 33.74 -23.48
N GLN A 301 6.10 34.21 -22.44
CA GLN A 301 7.06 33.42 -21.67
C GLN A 301 6.40 32.32 -20.82
N GLU A 302 5.19 32.56 -20.33
CA GLU A 302 4.43 31.60 -19.50
C GLU A 302 3.85 30.48 -20.36
N ARG A 303 3.42 30.81 -21.58
CA ARG A 303 3.00 29.79 -22.58
C ARG A 303 4.17 28.91 -23.00
N GLN A 304 5.35 29.51 -23.18
CA GLN A 304 6.56 28.74 -23.48
C GLN A 304 6.95 27.84 -22.31
N LEU A 305 6.82 28.32 -21.07
CA LEU A 305 7.09 27.52 -19.87
C LEU A 305 6.14 26.33 -19.74
N ILE A 306 4.83 26.53 -19.95
CA ILE A 306 3.84 25.45 -19.94
C ILE A 306 4.20 24.40 -20.97
N LYS A 307 4.54 24.84 -22.20
CA LYS A 307 4.93 23.94 -23.27
C LYS A 307 6.17 23.12 -22.89
N SER A 308 7.20 23.76 -22.34
CA SER A 308 8.39 23.05 -21.88
C SER A 308 8.10 22.11 -20.71
N ALA A 309 7.24 22.51 -19.77
CA ALA A 309 6.86 21.65 -18.65
C ALA A 309 6.02 20.43 -19.06
N SER A 310 5.27 20.50 -20.16
CA SER A 310 4.55 19.35 -20.73
C SER A 310 5.43 18.44 -21.58
N GLU A 311 6.46 19.00 -22.22
CA GLU A 311 7.30 18.28 -23.20
C GLU A 311 8.42 17.46 -22.56
N TYR A 312 9.00 17.93 -21.44
CA TYR A 312 10.13 17.24 -20.79
C TYR A 312 9.71 16.29 -19.67
N ALA A 313 10.40 15.15 -19.56
CA ALA A 313 10.25 14.25 -18.42
C ALA A 313 10.76 14.90 -17.12
N PRO A 314 10.24 14.51 -15.93
CA PRO A 314 10.55 15.21 -14.67
C PRO A 314 12.02 15.28 -14.28
N ILE A 315 12.80 14.23 -14.55
CA ILE A 315 14.23 14.21 -14.27
C ILE A 315 15.02 15.00 -15.31
N GLU A 316 14.64 14.93 -16.59
CA GLU A 316 15.26 15.72 -17.66
C GLU A 316 15.05 17.22 -17.44
N PHE A 317 13.84 17.61 -17.05
CA PHE A 317 13.50 18.99 -16.74
C PHE A 317 14.29 19.51 -15.54
N LEU A 318 14.46 18.69 -14.48
CA LEU A 318 15.31 19.04 -13.34
C LEU A 318 16.78 19.22 -13.78
N ASN A 319 17.30 18.31 -14.58
CA ASN A 319 18.67 18.39 -15.12
C ASN A 319 18.86 19.67 -15.94
N TYR A 320 17.93 19.98 -16.84
CA TYR A 320 17.95 21.20 -17.65
C TYR A 320 18.02 22.45 -16.77
N LEU A 321 17.16 22.56 -15.75
CA LEU A 321 17.12 23.71 -14.86
C LEU A 321 18.37 23.85 -14.00
N LYS A 322 18.96 22.74 -13.54
CA LYS A 322 20.19 22.76 -12.77
C LYS A 322 21.41 23.08 -13.61
N ASN A 323 21.49 22.55 -14.82
CA ASN A 323 22.55 22.87 -15.78
C ASN A 323 22.53 24.36 -16.15
N ALA A 324 21.35 24.95 -16.37
CA ALA A 324 21.20 26.38 -16.61
C ALA A 324 21.71 27.26 -15.44
N LYS A 325 21.69 26.72 -14.21
CA LYS A 325 22.24 27.37 -13.01
C LYS A 325 23.69 26.97 -12.68
N GLY A 326 24.30 26.10 -13.48
CA GLY A 326 25.67 25.62 -13.28
C GLY A 326 25.83 24.59 -12.16
N GLY A 327 24.78 23.82 -11.83
CA GLY A 327 24.79 22.77 -10.82
C GLY A 327 24.38 21.40 -11.37
N TYR A 328 24.54 20.35 -10.55
CA TYR A 328 24.14 18.98 -10.89
C TYR A 328 23.02 18.47 -9.96
N VAL A 329 22.27 17.48 -10.43
CA VAL A 329 21.20 16.83 -9.67
C VAL A 329 21.79 15.89 -8.63
N HIS A 330 21.35 16.03 -7.38
CA HIS A 330 21.77 15.12 -6.31
C HIS A 330 20.85 13.91 -6.28
N SER A 331 21.37 12.74 -5.92
CA SER A 331 20.57 11.49 -5.86
C SER A 331 19.36 11.58 -4.91
N ASN A 332 19.39 12.46 -3.91
CA ASN A 332 18.25 12.69 -3.04
C ASN A 332 17.09 13.39 -3.76
N GLU A 333 17.39 14.27 -4.71
CA GLU A 333 16.38 15.01 -5.49
C GLU A 333 15.75 14.10 -6.54
N GLU A 334 16.58 13.27 -7.20
CA GLU A 334 16.12 12.20 -8.10
C GLU A 334 15.15 11.25 -7.38
N ARG A 335 15.52 10.78 -6.18
CA ARG A 335 14.64 9.94 -5.35
C ARG A 335 13.35 10.63 -4.94
N MET A 336 13.38 11.93 -4.66
CA MET A 336 12.18 12.67 -4.27
C MET A 336 11.19 12.80 -5.43
N ILE A 337 11.68 13.11 -6.62
CA ILE A 337 10.84 13.16 -7.82
C ILE A 337 10.32 11.75 -8.16
N SER A 338 11.19 10.73 -8.08
CA SER A 338 10.82 9.33 -8.28
C SER A 338 9.71 8.87 -7.32
N ASP A 339 9.82 9.18 -6.02
CA ASP A 339 8.78 8.84 -5.03
C ASP A 339 7.44 9.51 -5.41
N LEU A 340 7.47 10.79 -5.82
CA LEU A 340 6.26 11.51 -6.19
C LEU A 340 5.60 11.00 -7.49
N VAL A 341 6.40 10.67 -8.51
CA VAL A 341 5.93 10.08 -9.77
C VAL A 341 5.36 8.68 -9.52
N SER A 342 6.03 7.86 -8.71
CA SER A 342 5.57 6.51 -8.38
C SER A 342 4.22 6.47 -7.65
N ARG A 343 3.87 7.56 -6.96
CA ARG A 343 2.57 7.71 -6.29
C ARG A 343 1.44 8.09 -7.24
N GLN A 344 1.76 8.56 -8.46
CA GLN A 344 0.80 8.93 -9.52
C GLN A 344 -0.31 9.91 -9.08
N ILE A 345 -0.04 10.71 -8.04
CA ILE A 345 -1.01 11.70 -7.50
C ILE A 345 -1.08 12.94 -8.39
N LEU A 346 0.03 13.30 -9.03
CA LEU A 346 0.18 14.50 -9.85
C LEU A 346 0.72 14.12 -11.23
N LYS A 347 0.24 14.82 -12.27
CA LYS A 347 0.77 14.65 -13.63
C LYS A 347 2.22 15.12 -13.71
N PRO A 348 3.06 14.52 -14.58
CA PRO A 348 4.46 14.93 -14.78
C PRO A 348 4.63 16.44 -15.01
N GLU A 349 3.73 17.04 -15.77
CA GLU A 349 3.74 18.48 -16.08
C GLU A 349 3.61 19.36 -14.83
N VAL A 350 2.81 18.93 -13.86
CA VAL A 350 2.61 19.66 -12.59
C VAL A 350 3.84 19.50 -11.71
N ILE A 351 4.48 18.34 -11.73
CA ILE A 351 5.74 18.06 -11.01
C ILE A 351 6.85 18.99 -11.54
N ASN A 352 6.96 19.13 -12.87
CA ASN A 352 7.86 20.08 -13.52
C ASN A 352 7.61 21.51 -13.04
N MET A 353 6.35 21.93 -12.94
CA MET A 353 6.00 23.25 -12.43
C MET A 353 6.34 23.46 -10.94
N ILE A 354 6.26 22.42 -10.10
CA ILE A 354 6.71 22.50 -8.69
C ILE A 354 8.22 22.68 -8.64
N VAL A 355 8.97 21.91 -9.44
CA VAL A 355 10.42 22.01 -9.55
C VAL A 355 10.83 23.40 -10.01
N TYR A 356 10.18 23.93 -11.07
CA TYR A 356 10.38 25.29 -11.55
C TYR A 356 10.17 26.32 -10.45
N HIS A 357 9.04 26.27 -9.75
CA HIS A 357 8.70 27.23 -8.70
C HIS A 357 9.70 27.19 -7.53
N LEU A 358 10.18 26.02 -7.14
CA LEU A 358 11.17 25.88 -6.06
C LEU A 358 12.56 26.40 -6.45
N LEU A 359 13.02 26.06 -7.65
CA LEU A 359 14.35 26.44 -8.09
C LEU A 359 14.41 27.89 -8.55
N ILE A 360 13.42 28.37 -9.30
CA ILE A 360 13.43 29.70 -9.93
C ILE A 360 12.72 30.72 -9.05
N ASP A 361 11.44 30.54 -8.71
CA ASP A 361 10.68 31.56 -7.98
C ASP A 361 11.12 31.72 -6.51
N GLN A 362 11.58 30.63 -5.88
CA GLN A 362 12.05 30.64 -4.48
C GLN A 362 13.58 30.64 -4.34
N GLU A 363 14.31 30.65 -5.46
CA GLU A 363 15.78 30.67 -5.56
C GLU A 363 16.48 29.64 -4.65
N LYS A 364 15.90 28.45 -4.46
CA LYS A 364 16.54 27.40 -3.66
C LYS A 364 17.63 26.69 -4.46
N SER A 365 18.78 26.44 -3.82
CA SER A 365 19.92 25.74 -4.44
C SER A 365 19.66 24.24 -4.69
N GLY A 366 18.64 23.67 -4.05
CA GLY A 366 18.24 22.27 -4.23
C GLY A 366 16.86 22.00 -3.64
N LEU A 367 16.32 20.81 -3.92
CA LEU A 367 14.99 20.40 -3.45
C LEU A 367 15.09 19.85 -2.01
N ASN A 368 14.38 20.47 -1.08
CA ASN A 368 14.21 19.94 0.28
C ASN A 368 12.98 19.05 0.33
N LYS A 369 13.13 17.80 0.80
CA LYS A 369 12.07 16.78 0.89
C LYS A 369 10.77 17.31 1.50
N ASN A 370 10.84 17.83 2.71
CA ASN A 370 9.66 18.27 3.44
C ASN A 370 8.94 19.43 2.76
N LEU A 371 9.70 20.32 2.10
CA LEU A 371 9.14 21.47 1.40
C LEU A 371 8.50 21.06 0.07
N PHE A 372 9.15 20.17 -0.68
CA PHE A 372 8.64 19.64 -1.94
C PHE A 372 7.34 18.85 -1.72
N GLU A 373 7.32 17.95 -0.75
CA GLU A 373 6.13 17.18 -0.36
C GLU A 373 5.00 18.11 0.14
N ALA A 374 5.30 19.08 0.99
CA ALA A 374 4.28 20.01 1.48
C ALA A 374 3.68 20.88 0.35
N ILE A 375 4.47 21.24 -0.66
CA ILE A 375 3.97 21.97 -1.83
C ILE A 375 3.15 21.04 -2.72
N ALA A 376 3.61 19.82 -2.97
CA ALA A 376 2.87 18.82 -3.74
C ALA A 376 1.53 18.47 -3.08
N ASP A 377 1.50 18.26 -1.77
CA ASP A 377 0.28 18.06 -0.99
C ASP A 377 -0.66 19.26 -1.09
N ASN A 378 -0.12 20.48 -0.98
CA ASN A 378 -0.91 21.70 -1.11
C ASN A 378 -1.51 21.86 -2.51
N TRP A 379 -0.77 21.53 -3.57
CA TRP A 379 -1.24 21.63 -4.95
C TRP A 379 -2.23 20.52 -5.29
N SER A 380 -2.01 19.31 -4.76
CA SER A 380 -2.95 18.20 -4.83
C SER A 380 -4.28 18.56 -4.15
N GLN A 381 -4.24 19.13 -2.93
CA GLN A 381 -5.43 19.59 -2.21
C GLN A 381 -6.19 20.71 -2.94
N ASN A 382 -5.49 21.53 -3.73
CA ASN A 382 -6.09 22.63 -4.49
C ASN A 382 -6.47 22.24 -5.93
N ASN A 383 -6.47 20.94 -6.27
CA ASN A 383 -6.81 20.39 -7.59
C ASN A 383 -6.05 21.03 -8.77
N VAL A 384 -4.76 21.30 -8.57
CA VAL A 384 -3.88 21.80 -9.62
C VAL A 384 -3.45 20.63 -10.51
N SER A 385 -4.28 20.27 -11.48
CA SER A 385 -4.09 19.10 -12.36
C SER A 385 -3.46 19.41 -13.72
N ASP A 386 -3.08 20.67 -13.97
CA ASP A 386 -2.61 21.18 -15.26
C ASP A 386 -1.53 22.25 -15.01
N ALA A 387 -0.49 22.28 -15.84
CA ALA A 387 0.56 23.31 -15.83
C ALA A 387 -0.02 24.74 -15.95
N SER A 388 -1.10 24.91 -16.73
CA SER A 388 -1.81 26.20 -16.85
C SER A 388 -2.44 26.64 -15.52
N LYS A 389 -3.01 25.68 -14.78
CA LYS A 389 -3.57 25.91 -13.45
C LYS A 389 -2.47 26.15 -12.41
N ALA A 390 -1.30 25.54 -12.57
CA ALA A 390 -0.17 25.75 -11.67
C ALA A 390 0.34 27.21 -11.73
N ILE A 391 0.49 27.78 -12.92
CA ILE A 391 0.93 29.18 -13.07
C ILE A 391 -0.08 30.15 -12.47
N THR A 392 -1.37 29.95 -12.73
CA THR A 392 -2.43 30.81 -12.15
C THR A 392 -2.48 30.71 -10.62
N PHE A 393 -2.24 29.51 -10.07
CA PHE A 393 -2.14 29.29 -8.63
C PHE A 393 -0.94 30.01 -8.01
N ILE A 394 0.25 29.93 -8.64
CA ILE A 394 1.46 30.65 -8.20
C ILE A 394 1.20 32.16 -8.20
N LYS A 395 0.62 32.71 -9.28
CA LYS A 395 0.29 34.14 -9.38
C LYS A 395 -0.68 34.60 -8.29
N ASN A 396 -1.73 33.83 -8.04
CA ASN A 396 -2.72 34.16 -7.01
C ASN A 396 -2.06 34.19 -5.62
N ARG A 397 -1.18 33.24 -5.33
CA ARG A 397 -0.44 33.19 -4.06
C ARG A 397 0.53 34.36 -3.90
N GLN A 398 1.27 34.74 -4.95
CA GLN A 398 2.13 35.93 -4.92
C GLN A 398 1.31 37.21 -4.69
N LYS A 399 0.14 37.33 -5.34
CA LYS A 399 -0.79 38.46 -5.12
C LYS A 399 -1.33 38.51 -3.70
N GLU A 400 -1.60 37.36 -3.08
CA GLU A 400 -2.04 37.30 -1.67
C GLU A 400 -0.94 37.69 -0.68
N LEU A 401 0.31 37.28 -0.94
CA LEU A 401 1.47 37.67 -0.13
C LEU A 401 1.78 39.18 -0.25
N ASN A 402 1.54 39.76 -1.43
CA ASN A 402 1.77 41.19 -1.70
C ASN A 402 0.61 42.11 -1.29
N LYS A 403 -0.53 41.57 -0.83
CA LYS A 403 -1.58 42.40 -0.23
C LYS A 403 -1.09 42.93 1.13
N PRO A 404 -1.13 44.26 1.37
CA PRO A 404 -0.72 44.81 2.66
C PRO A 404 -1.63 44.22 3.74
N ARG A 405 -1.04 43.44 4.66
CA ARG A 405 -1.75 42.95 5.85
C ARG A 405 -2.29 44.17 6.59
N LYS A 406 -3.62 44.35 6.61
CA LYS A 406 -4.25 45.35 7.47
C LYS A 406 -3.78 45.06 8.90
N SER A 407 -3.00 45.99 9.45
CA SER A 407 -2.58 45.97 10.85
C SER A 407 -3.84 45.81 11.70
N ARG A 408 -4.02 44.63 12.30
CA ARG A 408 -5.06 44.44 13.31
C ARG A 408 -4.60 45.22 14.53
N PHE A 409 -5.19 46.40 14.70
CA PHE A 409 -5.15 47.12 15.97
C PHE A 409 -5.58 46.16 17.08
N ASN A 410 -4.63 45.85 17.95
CA ASN A 410 -4.80 44.95 19.09
C ASN A 410 -5.59 45.71 20.17
N ASN A 411 -6.92 45.71 20.08
CA ASN A 411 -7.78 46.23 21.13
C ASN A 411 -8.09 45.11 22.12
N ASN A 412 -7.26 45.02 23.17
CA ASN A 412 -7.57 44.25 24.37
C ASN A 412 -8.78 44.86 25.07
N ARG A 413 -9.99 44.39 24.74
CA ARG A 413 -11.18 44.53 25.60
C ARG A 413 -11.52 43.17 26.18
N LYS A 414 -11.29 43.02 27.49
CA LYS A 414 -11.79 41.90 28.29
C LYS A 414 -13.31 41.88 28.21
N MET A 415 -13.88 40.86 27.58
CA MET A 415 -15.30 40.53 27.68
C MET A 415 -15.52 39.69 28.93
N THR A 416 -16.06 40.30 29.99
CA THR A 416 -16.65 39.58 31.11
C THR A 416 -18.05 39.11 30.70
N VAL A 417 -18.17 37.82 30.37
CA VAL A 417 -19.46 37.15 30.19
C VAL A 417 -20.14 37.10 31.56
N LYS A 418 -21.27 37.79 31.72
CA LYS A 418 -22.16 37.62 32.87
C LYS A 418 -23.08 36.44 32.59
N GLU A 419 -22.84 35.32 33.26
CA GLU A 419 -23.80 34.22 33.32
C GLU A 419 -25.01 34.67 34.16
N THR A 420 -26.20 34.59 33.58
CA THR A 420 -27.47 34.79 34.29
C THR A 420 -27.91 33.47 34.93
N LEU A 421 -28.08 33.48 36.25
CA LEU A 421 -28.58 32.36 37.04
C LEU A 421 -30.04 31.98 36.68
N PRO A 422 -30.39 30.68 36.60
CA PRO A 422 -31.76 30.22 36.36
C PRO A 422 -32.70 30.42 37.56
N ASP A 423 -34.00 30.50 37.29
CA ASP A 423 -35.05 30.97 38.23
C ASP A 423 -35.29 30.11 39.48
N TRP A 424 -34.70 28.92 39.61
CA TRP A 424 -34.76 28.12 40.85
C TRP A 424 -33.81 28.63 41.94
N ALA A 425 -32.91 29.58 41.63
CA ALA A 425 -31.97 30.18 42.59
C ALA A 425 -32.51 31.44 43.29
N LYS A 426 -33.77 31.82 43.05
CA LYS A 426 -34.43 32.97 43.65
C LYS A 426 -35.61 32.55 44.51
N ASP A 427 -35.42 31.69 45.51
CA ASP A 427 -36.30 31.71 46.66
C ASP A 427 -35.64 31.19 47.95
N ASN A 428 -35.35 32.17 48.81
CA ASN A 428 -35.48 32.20 50.26
C ASN A 428 -35.34 30.91 51.09
N GLU A 429 -34.09 30.59 51.47
CA GLU A 429 -33.81 30.05 52.80
C GLU A 429 -32.61 30.77 53.43
N LYS A 430 -32.81 31.32 54.63
CA LYS A 430 -31.79 32.09 55.37
C LYS A 430 -30.61 31.17 55.76
N PRO A 431 -29.34 31.57 55.52
CA PRO A 431 -28.18 30.74 55.86
C PRO A 431 -27.98 30.68 57.39
N LYS A 432 -27.71 29.48 57.90
CA LYS A 432 -27.21 29.26 59.27
C LYS A 432 -25.77 29.78 59.38
N GLU A 433 -25.52 30.65 60.36
CA GLU A 433 -24.18 31.12 60.71
C GLU A 433 -23.35 29.99 61.33
N TYR A 434 -22.20 29.67 60.72
CA TYR A 434 -21.15 28.90 61.36
C TYR A 434 -20.05 29.86 61.82
N GLY A 435 -19.85 29.93 63.14
CA GLY A 435 -18.94 30.86 63.81
C GLY A 435 -17.47 30.65 63.48
N LYS A 436 -16.71 31.74 63.66
CA LYS A 436 -15.27 31.89 63.43
C LYS A 436 -14.46 30.76 64.08
N VAL A 437 -13.58 30.13 63.31
CA VAL A 437 -12.66 29.08 63.81
C VAL A 437 -11.52 29.73 64.61
N ASN A 438 -11.33 29.22 65.83
CA ASN A 438 -10.37 29.64 66.85
C ASN A 438 -8.90 29.45 66.38
N GLU A 439 -8.02 30.43 66.61
CA GLU A 439 -6.63 30.46 66.12
C GLU A 439 -5.77 29.29 66.59
N ASP A 440 -6.08 28.72 67.75
CA ASP A 440 -5.34 27.58 68.31
C ASP A 440 -5.50 26.29 67.47
N LYS A 441 -6.69 26.09 66.86
CA LYS A 441 -6.92 24.94 65.95
C LYS A 441 -6.20 25.10 64.61
N LYS A 442 -5.90 26.34 64.22
CA LYS A 442 -5.16 26.64 63.00
C LYS A 442 -3.67 26.31 63.17
N LYS A 443 -3.10 26.62 64.34
CA LYS A 443 -1.72 26.23 64.69
C LYS A 443 -1.55 24.72 64.81
N GLU A 444 -2.54 24.01 65.36
CA GLU A 444 -2.49 22.54 65.42
C GLU A 444 -2.53 21.89 64.02
N LEU A 445 -3.34 22.46 63.11
CA LEU A 445 -3.40 22.01 61.72
C LEU A 445 -2.10 22.29 60.96
N GLU A 446 -1.49 23.45 61.16
CA GLU A 446 -0.19 23.80 60.57
C GLU A 446 0.94 22.89 61.06
N ALA A 447 1.00 22.61 62.37
CA ALA A 447 1.96 21.66 62.93
C ALA A 447 1.78 20.23 62.37
N ARG A 448 0.54 19.82 62.11
CA ARG A 448 0.20 18.52 61.50
C ARG A 448 0.60 18.43 60.02
N ILE A 449 0.46 19.53 59.28
CA ILE A 449 0.92 19.65 57.89
C ILE A 449 2.46 19.61 57.82
N GLN A 450 3.14 20.21 58.80
CA GLN A 450 4.62 20.21 58.85
C GLN A 450 5.19 18.81 59.15
N LYS A 451 4.57 18.05 60.05
CA LYS A 451 4.91 16.63 60.28
C LYS A 451 4.70 15.75 59.03
N LEU A 452 3.65 16.00 58.25
CA LEU A 452 3.39 15.28 56.99
C LEU A 452 4.37 15.66 55.87
N ARG A 453 4.93 16.87 55.90
CA ARG A 453 5.97 17.30 54.95
C ARG A 453 7.35 16.70 55.26
N ASN A 454 7.71 16.58 56.53
CA ASN A 454 9.00 15.99 56.92
C ASN A 454 9.01 14.45 56.72
N SER A 455 7.91 13.76 57.03
CA SER A 455 7.77 12.31 56.74
C SER A 455 7.76 11.95 55.25
N ARG A 456 7.45 12.91 54.35
CA ARG A 456 7.56 12.72 52.90
C ARG A 456 8.96 12.95 52.33
N LYS A 457 9.89 13.55 53.10
CA LYS A 457 11.28 13.78 52.68
C LYS A 457 12.24 12.67 53.13
N GLU A 458 11.89 11.87 54.14
CA GLU A 458 12.67 10.69 54.58
C GLU A 458 12.32 9.38 53.81
N GLY A 459 11.38 9.43 52.85
CA GLY A 459 11.02 8.29 52.00
C GLY A 459 11.62 8.32 50.59
N ARG A 460 12.63 9.16 50.35
CA ARG A 460 13.42 9.25 49.11
C ARG A 460 14.88 9.52 49.45
N GLU A 461 15.50 8.58 50.15
CA GLU A 461 16.93 8.25 50.03
C GLU A 461 17.06 6.74 49.88
#